data_AF-A0A7C4ZMJ7-F1
#
_entry.id   AF-A0A7C4ZMJ7-F1
#
_cell.length_a   1.000
_cell.length_b   1.000
_cell.length_c   1.000
_cell.angle_alpha   90.00
_cell.angle_beta   90.00
_cell.angle_gamma   90.00
#
_symmetry.space_group_name_H-M   'P 1'
#
loop_
_entity.id
_entity.type
_entity.pdbx_description
1 polymer ?
#
loop_
_entity_poly.entity_id
_entity_poly.type
_entity_poly.pdbx_seq_one_letter_code
_entity_poly.pdbx_strand_id
1 'polypeptide(L)'
;MLPVWTIYQQTMRREWLLTRRDESRGIYTLSNVAPTTSLETMVWRKLVRHFAERSNQDSKSDLGWDEFQAIKYRAWHHQLALTVLAG
;
A
#
# COMPACT_ATOMS: atom_id res chain seq x y z
N MET A 1 -10.80 10.24 -13.14
CA MET A 1 -11.25 9.89 -11.77
C MET A 1 -12.76 9.90 -11.78
N LEU A 2 -13.39 8.79 -11.39
CA LEU A 2 -14.85 8.68 -11.40
C LEU A 2 -15.33 8.38 -9.99
N PRO A 3 -16.38 9.07 -9.49
CA PRO A 3 -17.07 8.63 -8.30
C PRO A 3 -17.81 7.33 -8.62
N VAL A 4 -17.65 6.34 -7.76
CA VAL A 4 -18.31 5.04 -7.85
C VAL A 4 -19.03 4.75 -6.55
N TRP A 5 -20.09 3.97 -6.62
CA TRP A 5 -20.78 3.48 -5.45
C TRP A 5 -20.41 2.03 -5.21
N THR A 6 -19.99 1.72 -4.00
CA THR A 6 -19.68 0.35 -3.59
C THR A 6 -20.60 -0.06 -2.46
N ILE A 7 -20.90 -1.36 -2.39
CA ILE A 7 -21.66 -1.94 -1.29
C ILE A 7 -20.66 -2.60 -0.36
N TYR A 8 -20.59 -2.14 0.88
CA TYR A 8 -19.75 -2.71 1.92
C TYR A 8 -20.63 -3.01 3.13
N GLN A 9 -20.66 -4.27 3.58
CA GLN A 9 -21.48 -4.71 4.72
C GLN A 9 -22.94 -4.22 4.64
N GLN A 10 -23.59 -4.43 3.50
CA GLN A 10 -24.97 -4.00 3.23
C GLN A 10 -25.21 -2.48 3.24
N THR A 11 -24.15 -1.67 3.30
CA THR A 11 -24.23 -0.21 3.25
C THR A 11 -23.62 0.31 1.95
N MET A 12 -24.33 1.22 1.29
CA MET A 12 -23.88 1.88 0.07
C MET A 12 -22.98 3.07 0.42
N ARG A 13 -21.77 3.10 -0.13
CA ARG A 13 -20.80 4.18 0.12
C ARG A 13 -20.25 4.74 -1.20
N ARG A 14 -20.05 6.06 -1.23
CA ARG A 14 -19.41 6.73 -2.37
C ARG A 14 -17.90 6.68 -2.21
N GLU A 15 -17.22 6.11 -3.19
CA GLU A 15 -15.77 6.04 -3.26
C GLU A 15 -15.26 6.60 -4.59
N TRP A 16 -13.97 6.85 -4.67
CA TRP A 16 -13.28 7.26 -5.88
C TRP A 16 -12.59 6.07 -6.53
N LEU A 17 -12.81 5.88 -7.83
CA LEU A 17 -12.06 4.94 -8.64
C LEU A 17 -10.94 5.66 -9.38
N LEU A 18 -9.70 5.31 -9.03
CA LEU A 18 -8.51 5.68 -9.78
C LEU A 18 -8.13 4.54 -10.70
N THR A 19 -7.99 4.86 -11.99
CA THR A 19 -7.54 3.93 -13.02
C THR A 19 -6.19 4.39 -13.54
N ARG A 20 -5.17 3.53 -13.43
CA ARG A 20 -3.87 3.71 -14.07
C ARG A 20 -3.77 2.68 -15.19
N ARG A 21 -3.51 3.14 -16.42
CA ARG A 21 -3.26 2.25 -17.55
C ARG A 21 -1.76 2.20 -17.80
N ASP A 22 -1.21 0.99 -17.76
CA ASP A 22 0.12 0.66 -18.25
C ASP A 22 -0.02 -0.07 -19.60
N GLU A 23 1.07 -0.21 -20.37
CA GLU A 23 1.06 -0.76 -21.73
C GLU A 23 0.45 -2.18 -21.80
N SER A 24 0.58 -2.96 -20.72
CA SER A 24 0.09 -4.35 -20.65
C SER A 24 -0.99 -4.60 -19.60
N ARG A 25 -1.27 -3.65 -18.69
CA ARG A 25 -2.20 -3.88 -17.58
C ARG A 25 -2.87 -2.59 -17.08
N GLY A 26 -4.19 -2.68 -16.86
CA GLY A 26 -4.95 -1.67 -16.12
C GLY A 26 -4.93 -1.96 -14.62
N ILE A 27 -4.54 -0.99 -13.81
CA ILE A 27 -4.60 -1.03 -12.35
C ILE A 27 -5.78 -0.16 -11.90
N TYR A 28 -6.66 -0.75 -11.09
CA TYR A 28 -7.81 -0.09 -10.51
C TYR A 28 -7.63 0.03 -9.00
N THR A 29 -7.95 1.19 -8.43
CA THR A 29 -7.83 1.44 -6.99
C THR A 29 -9.03 2.24 -6.49
N LEU A 30 -9.62 1.77 -5.39
CA LEU A 30 -10.67 2.49 -4.66
C LEU A 30 -10.07 3.38 -3.57
N SER A 31 -10.66 4.55 -3.37
CA SER A 31 -10.24 5.51 -2.35
C SER A 31 -11.45 6.23 -1.73
N ASN A 32 -11.43 6.39 -0.41
CA ASN A 32 -12.48 7.03 0.38
C ASN A 32 -12.15 8.48 0.77
N VAL A 33 -11.22 9.13 0.06
CA VAL A 33 -10.82 10.52 0.36
C VAL A 33 -11.97 11.52 0.19
N ALA A 34 -11.87 12.63 0.91
CA ALA A 34 -12.83 13.72 0.81
C ALA A 34 -12.96 14.20 -0.64
N PRO A 35 -14.17 14.56 -1.11
CA PRO A 35 -14.38 15.02 -2.48
C PRO A 35 -13.67 16.34 -2.83
N THR A 36 -13.21 17.09 -1.83
CA THR A 36 -12.39 18.30 -1.99
C THR A 36 -10.92 17.98 -2.26
N THR A 37 -10.50 16.72 -2.16
CA THR A 37 -9.11 16.30 -2.39
C THR A 37 -8.78 16.38 -3.88
N SER A 38 -7.70 17.05 -4.24
CA SER A 38 -7.26 17.14 -5.64
C SER A 38 -6.79 15.78 -6.16
N LEU A 39 -6.96 15.56 -7.48
CA LEU A 39 -6.49 14.35 -8.15
C LEU A 39 -4.98 14.11 -7.92
N GLU A 40 -4.18 15.17 -7.98
CA GLU A 40 -2.74 15.12 -7.73
C GLU A 40 -2.42 14.57 -6.33
N THR A 41 -3.10 15.08 -5.30
CA THR A 41 -2.93 14.60 -3.92
C THR A 41 -3.31 13.12 -3.79
N MET A 42 -4.36 12.69 -4.49
CA MET A 42 -4.82 11.29 -4.48
C MET A 42 -3.81 10.36 -5.15
N VAL A 43 -3.28 10.76 -6.30
CA VAL A 43 -2.24 10.01 -7.01
C VAL A 43 -0.97 9.95 -6.18
N TRP A 44 -0.52 11.07 -5.61
CA TRP A 44 0.65 11.12 -4.72
C TRP A 44 0.52 10.16 -3.55
N ARG A 45 -0.59 10.20 -2.81
CA ARG A 45 -0.85 9.28 -1.68
C ARG A 45 -0.82 7.81 -2.10
N LYS A 46 -1.32 7.51 -3.31
CA LYS A 46 -1.27 6.15 -3.85
C LYS A 46 0.15 5.71 -4.20
N LEU A 47 0.96 6.61 -4.77
CA LEU A 47 2.35 6.34 -5.09
C LEU A 47 3.17 6.10 -3.82
N VAL A 48 3.01 6.91 -2.78
CA VAL A 48 3.71 6.72 -1.49
C VAL A 48 3.41 5.36 -0.87
N ARG A 49 2.15 4.90 -0.92
CA ARG A 49 1.79 3.54 -0.47
C ARG A 49 2.53 2.45 -1.26
N HIS A 50 2.63 2.62 -2.57
CA HIS A 50 3.36 1.66 -3.42
C HIS A 50 4.84 1.62 -3.06
N PHE A 51 5.48 2.77 -2.80
CA PHE A 51 6.88 2.82 -2.35
C PHE A 51 7.09 2.15 -1.00
N ALA A 52 6.21 2.36 -0.03
CA ALA A 52 6.31 1.69 1.27
C ALA A 52 6.17 0.15 1.16
N GLU A 53 5.23 -0.32 0.33
CA GLU A 53 5.07 -1.76 0.05
C GLU A 53 6.30 -2.33 -0.69
N ARG A 54 6.91 -1.54 -1.59
CA ARG A 54 8.09 -1.95 -2.35
C ARG A 54 9.36 -1.97 -1.50
N SER A 55 9.62 -0.94 -0.68
CA SER A 55 10.73 -0.92 0.28
C SER A 55 10.65 -2.11 1.25
N ASN A 56 9.44 -2.45 1.71
CA ASN A 56 9.25 -3.66 2.52
C ASN A 56 9.49 -4.97 1.76
N GLN A 57 9.24 -5.03 0.45
CA GLN A 57 9.57 -6.20 -0.38
C GLN A 57 11.06 -6.30 -0.64
N ASP A 58 11.71 -5.19 -0.95
CA ASP A 58 13.15 -5.15 -1.21
C ASP A 58 13.92 -5.46 0.08
N SER A 59 13.46 -4.96 1.24
CA SER A 59 13.98 -5.35 2.55
C SER A 59 13.81 -6.85 2.86
N LYS A 60 12.80 -7.53 2.27
CA LYS A 60 12.70 -9.00 2.40
C LYS A 60 13.81 -9.72 1.67
N SER A 61 14.14 -9.23 0.48
CA SER A 61 15.12 -9.82 -0.43
C SER A 61 16.55 -9.48 -0.03
N ASP A 62 16.82 -8.22 0.30
CA ASP A 62 18.18 -7.69 0.39
C ASP A 62 18.76 -7.74 1.81
N LEU A 63 17.91 -7.76 2.84
CA LEU A 63 18.34 -7.77 4.25
C LEU A 63 18.26 -9.16 4.90
N GLY A 64 18.17 -10.22 4.08
CA GLY A 64 18.17 -11.61 4.55
C GLY A 64 16.97 -11.95 5.44
N TRP A 65 15.81 -11.33 5.18
CA TRP A 65 14.62 -11.50 6.03
C TRP A 65 14.01 -12.90 5.87
N ASP A 66 14.25 -13.59 4.75
CA ASP A 66 13.87 -14.99 4.53
C ASP A 66 14.83 -15.97 5.22
N GLU A 67 16.10 -15.59 5.38
CA GLU A 67 17.16 -16.38 6.02
C GLU A 67 17.24 -16.17 7.55
N PHE A 68 16.62 -15.12 8.09
CA PHE A 68 16.70 -14.80 9.52
C PHE A 68 15.90 -15.78 10.40
N GLN A 69 16.61 -16.52 11.25
CA GLN A 69 16.04 -17.43 12.25
C GLN A 69 16.23 -16.87 13.67
N ALA A 70 15.13 -16.65 14.39
CA ALA A 70 15.18 -16.21 15.80
C ALA A 70 14.52 -17.23 16.73
N ILE A 71 15.23 -17.55 17.82
CA ILE A 71 14.78 -18.50 18.85
C ILE A 71 13.66 -17.91 19.72
N LYS A 72 13.59 -16.58 19.84
CA LYS A 72 12.59 -15.87 20.66
C LYS A 72 11.78 -14.90 19.81
N TYR A 73 10.46 -14.90 20.01
CA TYR A 73 9.54 -14.00 19.32
C TYR A 73 9.93 -12.51 19.43
N ARG A 74 10.41 -12.06 20.61
CA ARG A 74 10.86 -10.67 20.79
C ARG A 74 12.07 -10.31 19.93
N ALA A 75 13.01 -11.25 19.75
CA ALA A 75 14.18 -11.02 18.90
C ALA A 75 13.75 -10.88 17.43
N TRP A 76 12.82 -11.72 16.97
CA TRP A 76 12.19 -11.60 15.66
C TRP A 76 11.48 -10.26 15.46
N HIS A 77 10.68 -9.84 16.45
CA HIS A 77 9.93 -8.60 16.38
C HIS A 77 10.83 -7.35 16.38
N HIS A 78 11.92 -7.35 17.15
CA HIS A 78 12.88 -6.24 17.13
C HIS A 78 13.66 -6.18 15.82
N GLN A 79 14.09 -7.32 15.28
CA GLN A 79 14.74 -7.36 13.97
C GLN A 79 13.81 -6.83 12.87
N LEU A 80 12.56 -7.29 12.86
CA LEU A 80 11.51 -6.80 11.96
C LEU A 80 11.39 -5.26 12.00
N ALA A 81 11.28 -4.69 13.21
CA ALA A 81 11.12 -3.26 13.39
C ALA A 81 12.35 -2.47 12.89
N LEU A 82 13.57 -2.95 13.19
CA LEU A 82 14.81 -2.32 12.74
C LEU A 82 14.97 -2.40 11.22
N THR A 83 14.64 -3.52 10.61
CA THR A 83 14.65 -3.71 9.14
C THR A 83 13.68 -2.76 8.45
N VAL A 84 12.43 -2.65 8.94
CA VAL A 84 11.45 -1.71 8.37
C VAL A 84 11.86 -0.25 8.55
N LEU A 85 12.58 0.09 9.62
CA LEU A 85 13.08 1.46 9.86
C LEU A 85 14.35 1.81 9.06
N ALA A 86 15.08 0.81 8.55
CA ALA A 86 16.31 1.01 7.80
C ALA A 86 16.09 1.26 6.30
N GLY A 87 14.86 1.08 5.80
CA GLY A 87 14.46 1.26 4.40
C GLY A 87 13.61 2.49 4.12
#